data_AF-A0A419YJK4-F1
#
_entry.id   AF-A0A419YJK4-F1
#
_cell.length_a   1.000
_cell.length_b   1.000
_cell.length_c   1.000
_cell.angle_alpha   90.00
_cell.angle_beta   90.00
_cell.angle_gamma   90.00
#
_symmetry.space_group_name_H-M   'P 1'
#
loop_
_entity.id
_entity.type
_entity.pdbx_description
1 polymer ?
#
loop_
_entity_poly.entity_id
_entity_poly.type
_entity_poly.pdbx_seq_one_letter_code
_entity_poly.pdbx_strand_id
1 'polypeptide(L)'
;MKSIVAGQRAVGSDEFAELALGVDSELFAGVVGESAAEYRARMDVAVEVLADLRREDPELAAYAERLMDSAPRTLRVARRSGVRRSSAVLGVAA
;
A
#
# COMPACT_ATOMS: atom_id res chain seq x y z
N MET A 1 18.75 9.72 -21.61
CA MET A 1 17.51 10.51 -21.70
C MET A 1 17.69 11.77 -20.86
N LYS A 2 17.26 12.96 -21.32
CA LYS A 2 17.15 14.15 -20.44
C LYS A 2 15.69 14.25 -20.03
N SER A 3 15.32 13.58 -18.94
CA SER A 3 13.95 13.53 -18.43
C SER A 3 13.65 14.83 -17.67
N ILE A 4 12.87 15.73 -18.26
CA ILE A 4 12.53 17.01 -17.67
C ILE A 4 11.00 17.17 -17.68
N VAL A 5 10.41 17.48 -16.53
CA VAL A 5 8.99 17.74 -16.35
C VAL A 5 8.83 19.06 -15.62
N ALA A 6 8.03 19.98 -16.16
CA ALA A 6 7.82 21.32 -15.59
C ALA A 6 9.11 22.08 -15.20
N GLY A 7 10.23 21.83 -15.93
CA GLY A 7 11.54 22.42 -15.66
C GLY A 7 12.38 21.69 -14.60
N GLN A 8 11.84 20.68 -13.92
CA GLN A 8 12.57 19.82 -13.00
C GLN A 8 13.17 18.62 -13.73
N ARG A 9 14.39 18.23 -13.35
CA ARG A 9 15.10 17.08 -13.94
C ARG A 9 14.91 15.86 -13.07
N ALA A 10 14.36 14.79 -13.65
CA ALA A 10 14.33 13.48 -13.01
C ALA A 10 15.67 12.74 -13.18
N VAL A 11 16.13 12.10 -12.11
CA VAL A 11 17.29 11.22 -12.04
C VAL A 11 16.94 9.83 -12.57
N GLY A 12 15.71 9.36 -12.34
CA GLY A 12 15.24 8.02 -12.71
C GLY A 12 13.84 8.00 -13.33
N SER A 13 13.34 6.79 -13.61
CA SER A 13 11.97 6.57 -14.09
C SER A 13 10.92 6.96 -13.04
N ASP A 14 11.22 6.69 -11.77
CA ASP A 14 10.24 6.79 -10.70
C ASP A 14 10.02 8.27 -10.38
N GLU A 15 11.10 9.03 -10.19
CA GLU A 15 11.05 10.49 -10.08
C GLU A 15 10.44 11.14 -11.33
N PHE A 16 10.66 10.58 -12.53
CA PHE A 16 9.99 11.09 -13.73
C PHE A 16 8.47 10.87 -13.65
N ALA A 17 8.02 9.71 -13.19
CA ALA A 17 6.61 9.41 -13.01
C ALA A 17 5.98 10.31 -11.95
N GLU A 18 6.62 10.50 -10.81
CA GLU A 18 6.17 11.41 -9.75
C GLU A 18 5.98 12.83 -10.27
N LEU A 19 7.00 13.39 -10.94
CA LEU A 19 6.93 14.74 -11.47
C LEU A 19 5.86 14.86 -12.57
N ALA A 20 5.69 13.83 -13.41
CA ALA A 20 4.69 13.83 -14.49
C ALA A 20 3.26 13.68 -13.97
N LEU A 21 3.06 12.90 -12.91
CA LEU A 21 1.75 12.63 -12.33
C LEU A 21 1.36 13.68 -11.28
N GLY A 22 2.34 14.39 -10.70
CA GLY A 22 2.13 15.32 -9.59
C GLY A 22 1.90 14.65 -8.24
N VAL A 23 2.00 13.32 -8.18
CA VAL A 23 1.83 12.50 -6.97
C VAL A 23 2.77 11.31 -6.98
N ASP A 24 3.15 10.84 -5.79
CA ASP A 24 3.86 9.59 -5.61
C ASP A 24 2.94 8.41 -5.96
N SER A 25 3.21 7.76 -7.10
CA SER A 25 2.41 6.63 -7.55
C SER A 25 2.53 5.41 -6.64
N GLU A 26 3.69 5.17 -6.03
CA GLU A 26 3.88 4.02 -5.14
C GLU A 26 3.18 4.22 -3.80
N LEU A 27 3.11 5.47 -3.31
CA LEU A 27 2.32 5.80 -2.12
C LEU A 27 0.87 5.36 -2.26
N PHE A 28 0.23 5.68 -3.40
CA PHE A 28 -1.19 5.39 -3.63
C PHE A 28 -1.44 3.99 -4.20
N ALA A 29 -0.71 3.57 -5.24
CA ALA A 29 -0.90 2.28 -5.90
C ALA A 29 -0.25 1.11 -5.14
N GLY A 30 0.62 1.39 -4.18
CA GLY A 30 1.35 0.37 -3.42
C GLY A 30 2.43 -0.34 -4.24
N VAL A 31 3.21 -1.15 -3.54
CA VAL A 31 4.35 -1.88 -4.11
C VAL A 31 4.09 -3.38 -4.02
N VAL A 32 4.39 -4.11 -5.10
CA VAL A 32 4.25 -5.56 -5.13
C VAL A 32 5.16 -6.20 -4.09
N GLY A 33 4.57 -7.05 -3.24
CA GLY A 33 5.31 -7.77 -2.20
C GLY A 33 5.44 -7.02 -0.87
N GLU A 34 4.78 -5.87 -0.72
CA GLU A 34 4.73 -5.17 0.56
C GLU A 34 4.18 -6.08 1.68
N SER A 35 4.82 -5.99 2.84
CA SER A 35 4.34 -6.64 4.05
C SER A 35 3.08 -5.95 4.58
N ALA A 36 2.36 -6.63 5.47
CA ALA A 36 1.20 -6.03 6.13
C ALA A 36 1.55 -4.79 6.97
N ALA A 37 2.79 -4.67 7.45
CA ALA A 37 3.23 -3.50 8.22
C ALA A 37 3.53 -2.32 7.28
N GLU A 38 4.22 -2.56 6.16
CA GLU A 38 4.49 -1.55 5.13
C GLU A 38 3.19 -1.05 4.49
N TYR A 39 2.27 -1.96 4.13
CA TYR A 39 0.93 -1.59 3.66
C TYR A 39 0.22 -0.63 4.61
N ARG A 40 0.25 -0.92 5.92
CA ARG A 40 -0.41 -0.07 6.92
C ARG A 40 0.25 1.31 7.01
N ALA A 41 1.57 1.35 7.14
CA ALA A 41 2.31 2.61 7.23
C ALA A 41 2.07 3.49 5.99
N ARG A 42 2.12 2.88 4.80
CA ARG A 42 1.84 3.54 3.53
C ARG A 42 0.41 4.06 3.47
N MET A 43 -0.58 3.24 3.84
CA MET A 43 -1.98 3.64 3.83
C MET A 43 -2.30 4.76 4.83
N ASP A 44 -1.65 4.77 6.00
CA ASP A 44 -1.81 5.84 6.99
C ASP A 44 -1.37 7.20 6.37
N VAL A 45 -0.22 7.23 5.70
CA VAL A 45 0.28 8.42 4.98
C VAL A 45 -0.58 8.75 3.77
N ALA A 46 -0.95 7.76 2.96
CA ALA A 46 -1.73 7.98 1.74
C ALA A 46 -3.10 8.62 2.04
N VAL A 47 -3.75 8.22 3.13
CA VAL A 47 -5.03 8.80 3.55
C VAL A 47 -4.88 10.26 3.99
N GLU A 48 -3.80 10.60 4.71
CA GLU A 48 -3.51 11.97 5.11
C GLU A 48 -3.24 12.87 3.89
N VAL A 49 -2.33 12.45 3.01
CA VAL A 49 -2.01 13.19 1.78
C VAL A 49 -3.24 13.34 0.89
N LEU A 50 -4.09 12.32 0.77
CA LEU A 50 -5.33 12.42 0.00
C LEU A 50 -6.30 13.43 0.60
N ALA A 51 -6.37 13.56 1.94
CA ALA A 51 -7.20 14.57 2.57
C ALA A 51 -6.74 15.99 2.22
N ASP A 52 -5.44 16.20 2.14
CA ASP A 52 -4.85 17.48 1.72
C ASP A 52 -5.10 17.77 0.24
N LEU A 53 -4.88 16.78 -0.64
CA LEU A 53 -5.17 16.88 -2.06
C LEU A 53 -6.63 17.25 -2.32
N ARG A 54 -7.59 16.64 -1.61
CA ARG A 54 -9.02 16.99 -1.78
C ARG A 54 -9.33 18.46 -1.50
N ARG A 55 -8.54 19.14 -0.66
CA ARG A 55 -8.69 20.56 -0.36
C ARG A 55 -8.00 21.45 -1.40
N GLU A 56 -6.87 21.01 -1.93
CA GLU A 56 -5.95 21.84 -2.71
C GLU A 56 -6.07 21.61 -4.21
N ASP A 57 -6.23 20.36 -4.63
CA ASP A 57 -6.39 19.94 -6.01
C ASP A 57 -7.35 18.72 -6.10
N PRO A 58 -8.68 18.97 -6.18
CA PRO A 58 -9.68 17.90 -6.25
C PRO A 58 -9.54 16.98 -7.47
N GLU A 59 -8.99 17.46 -8.59
CA GLU A 59 -8.79 16.62 -9.79
C GLU A 59 -7.65 15.63 -9.57
N LEU A 60 -6.54 16.10 -8.99
CA LEU A 60 -5.41 15.26 -8.61
C LEU A 60 -5.79 14.27 -7.51
N ALA A 61 -6.62 14.70 -6.55
CA ALA A 61 -7.18 13.80 -5.53
C ALA A 61 -7.99 12.66 -6.15
N ALA A 62 -8.86 12.96 -7.13
CA ALA A 62 -9.63 11.94 -7.83
C ALA A 62 -8.73 10.97 -8.61
N TYR A 63 -7.58 11.44 -9.12
CA TYR A 63 -6.58 10.56 -9.75
C TYR A 63 -5.89 9.65 -8.72
N ALA A 64 -5.46 10.20 -7.58
CA ALA A 64 -4.86 9.45 -6.49
C ALA A 64 -5.82 8.37 -5.94
N GLU A 65 -7.11 8.66 -5.82
CA GLU A 65 -8.14 7.68 -5.45
C GLU A 65 -8.19 6.49 -6.42
N ARG A 66 -8.14 6.75 -7.73
CA ARG A 66 -8.10 5.69 -8.74
C ARG A 66 -6.84 4.84 -8.64
N LEU A 67 -5.70 5.43 -8.28
CA LEU A 67 -4.48 4.68 -8.01
C LEU A 67 -4.65 3.77 -6.78
N MET A 68 -5.24 4.27 -5.70
CA MET A 68 -5.52 3.46 -4.50
C MET A 68 -6.45 2.27 -4.80
N ASP A 69 -7.46 2.47 -5.65
CA ASP A 69 -8.37 1.38 -6.05
C ASP A 69 -7.66 0.28 -6.85
N SER A 70 -6.57 0.62 -7.55
CA SER A 70 -5.74 -0.31 -8.31
C SER A 70 -4.72 -1.07 -7.45
N ALA A 71 -4.56 -0.70 -6.18
CA ALA A 71 -3.50 -1.22 -5.33
C ALA A 71 -3.64 -2.74 -5.06
N PRO A 72 -2.52 -3.48 -5.03
CA PRO A 72 -2.52 -4.89 -4.67
C PRO A 72 -3.13 -5.10 -3.28
N ARG A 73 -4.30 -5.75 -3.21
CA ARG A 73 -4.91 -6.06 -1.92
C ARG A 73 -4.14 -7.19 -1.26
N THR A 74 -3.64 -6.95 -0.05
CA THR A 74 -3.07 -8.02 0.78
C THR A 74 -4.19 -8.99 1.14
N LEU A 75 -4.21 -10.15 0.47
CA LEU A 75 -5.14 -11.22 0.84
C LEU A 75 -4.76 -11.69 2.24
N ARG A 76 -5.58 -11.33 3.22
CA ARG A 76 -5.43 -11.76 4.60
C ARG A 76 -5.60 -13.28 4.62
N VAL A 77 -4.49 -14.03 4.54
CA VAL A 77 -4.51 -15.47 4.79
C VAL A 77 -4.81 -15.62 6.28
N ALA A 78 -6.09 -15.79 6.61
CA ALA A 78 -6.49 -16.20 7.94
C ALA A 78 -5.81 -17.55 8.21
N ARG A 79 -4.71 -17.53 8.97
CA ARG A 79 -4.14 -18.74 9.54
C ARG A 79 -5.25 -19.35 10.39
N ARG A 80 -5.91 -20.40 9.89
CA ARG A 80 -6.79 -21.25 10.69
C ARG A 80 -5.90 -21.86 11.76
N SER A 81 -5.89 -21.26 12.95
CA SER A 81 -5.25 -21.80 14.13
C SER A 81 -5.87 -23.17 14.39
N GLY A 82 -5.18 -24.22 13.93
CA GLY A 82 -5.58 -25.59 14.17
C GLY A 82 -5.56 -25.83 15.67
N VAL A 83 -6.74 -25.87 16.28
CA VAL A 83 -6.93 -26.34 17.65
C VAL A 83 -6.48 -27.80 17.70
N ARG A 84 -5.23 -28.05 18.06
CA ARG A 84 -4.77 -29.37 18.48
C ARG A 84 -5.42 -29.65 19.84
N ARG A 85 -6.56 -30.34 19.82
CA ARG A 85 -7.07 -31.05 20.99
C ARG A 85 -6.15 -32.22 21.25
N SER A 86 -5.21 -32.06 22.20
CA SER A 86 -4.49 -33.20 22.76
C SER A 86 -5.48 -34.05 23.56
N SER A 87 -5.79 -35.24 23.06
CA SER A 87 -6.52 -36.27 23.79
C SER A 87 -5.63 -36.77 24.94
N ALA A 88 -5.99 -36.44 26.18
CA ALA A 88 -5.42 -37.10 27.35
C ALA A 88 -6.08 -38.47 27.48
N VAL A 89 -5.32 -39.53 27.19
CA VAL A 89 -5.64 -40.90 27.59
C VAL A 89 -4.47 -41.38 28.43
N LEU A 90 -4.75 -41.75 29.68
CA LEU A 90 -4.04 -42.69 30.55
C LEU A 90 -4.63 -42.44 31.96
N GLY A 91 -5.20 -43.38 32.71
CA GLY A 91 -5.19 -44.84 32.69
C GLY A 91 -5.30 -45.25 34.16
N VAL A 92 -6.39 -45.93 34.53
CA VAL A 92 -6.66 -46.43 35.88
C VAL A 92 -5.84 -47.71 36.13
N ALA A 93 -5.21 -47.83 37.30
CA ALA A 93 -4.83 -49.08 37.96
C ALA A 93 -4.85 -48.78 39.47
N ALA A 94 -5.80 -49.32 40.25
CA ALA A 94 -5.88 -50.69 40.79
C ALA A 94 -4.85 -50.94 41.89
#